data_AF-A0AAN0NJX4-F1
#
_entry.id   AF-A0AAN0NJX4-F1
#
_cell.length_a   1.000
_cell.length_b   1.000
_cell.length_c   1.000
_cell.angle_alpha   90.00
_cell.angle_beta   90.00
_cell.angle_gamma   90.00
#
_symmetry.space_group_name_H-M   'P 1'
#
loop_
_entity.id
_entity.type
_entity.pdbx_description
1 polymer ?
#
loop_
_entity_poly.entity_id
_entity_poly.type
_entity_poly.pdbx_seq_one_letter_code
_entity_poly.pdbx_strand_id
1 'polypeptide(L)'
;MKQSFFEWLTDSKQTGFKVLQTYASEAPDKWQYVGAVSDAWDLIKADPQADEQKQLELVRQVSLAFDRYERTQSKGRFSIGVNAFGLGVFLFMGAVILILFGAIFEPTLLTYWGHPEPKEAPLLTRLADVDTARGLITFVFTLGVIALALIIVTANVTSSDDKGLRFERSKEILTSMIAILGTILGFYFGKSDTTPTVPPFPQEEAIPAETDTLSDFENEGDFIPLEEDASDALPITE
;
A
#
# COMPACT_ATOMS: atom_id res chain seq x y z
N MET A 1 19.26 2.11 29.46
CA MET A 1 20.31 3.16 29.42
C MET A 1 21.19 2.87 28.21
N LYS A 2 21.63 3.89 27.47
CA LYS A 2 22.58 3.66 26.36
C LYS A 2 23.94 3.40 26.99
N GLN A 3 24.54 2.24 26.71
CA GLN A 3 25.93 1.97 27.07
C GLN A 3 26.81 3.02 26.37
N SER A 4 27.72 3.66 27.11
CA SER A 4 28.62 4.64 26.51
C SER A 4 29.60 3.96 25.54
N PHE A 5 30.21 4.73 24.62
CA PHE A 5 31.24 4.17 23.73
C PHE A 5 32.39 3.57 24.54
N PHE A 6 32.80 4.23 25.63
CA PHE A 6 33.83 3.75 26.54
C PHE A 6 33.47 2.42 27.20
N GLU A 7 32.25 2.30 27.75
CA GLU A 7 31.77 1.03 28.34
C GLU A 7 31.70 -0.09 27.30
N TRP A 8 31.35 0.22 26.05
CA TRP A 8 31.34 -0.77 24.97
C TRP A 8 32.76 -1.16 24.53
N LEU A 9 33.67 -0.19 24.46
CA LEU A 9 35.06 -0.39 24.05
C LEU A 9 35.84 -1.21 25.08
N THR A 10 35.57 -0.98 26.37
CA THR A 10 36.17 -1.71 27.50
C THR A 10 35.58 -3.10 27.72
N ASP A 11 34.49 -3.46 27.02
CA ASP A 11 33.96 -4.82 27.05
C ASP A 11 34.98 -5.81 26.47
N SER A 12 35.38 -6.77 27.31
CA SER A 12 36.33 -7.86 27.04
C SER A 12 36.09 -8.64 25.74
N LYS A 13 34.87 -8.59 25.21
CA LYS A 13 34.47 -9.28 23.97
C LYS A 13 34.99 -8.60 22.71
N GLN A 14 35.42 -7.34 22.78
CA GLN A 14 35.93 -6.61 21.61
C GLN A 14 37.40 -6.93 21.35
N THR A 15 37.64 -8.07 20.69
CA THR A 15 38.98 -8.42 20.18
C THR A 15 39.29 -7.59 18.94
N GLY A 16 40.39 -6.83 18.98
CA GLY A 16 40.87 -6.03 17.83
C GLY A 16 41.29 -4.59 18.16
N PHE A 17 40.92 -4.07 19.34
CA PHE A 17 41.18 -2.66 19.71
C PHE A 17 42.10 -2.52 20.94
N LYS A 18 43.06 -3.44 21.12
CA LYS A 18 43.89 -3.48 22.35
C LYS A 18 44.65 -2.17 22.60
N VAL A 19 45.22 -1.57 21.55
CA VAL A 19 45.98 -0.31 21.67
C VAL A 19 45.05 0.81 22.12
N LEU A 20 43.88 0.91 21.49
CA LEU A 20 42.86 1.89 21.85
C LEU A 20 42.27 1.64 23.25
N GLN A 21 42.08 0.38 23.65
CA GLN A 21 41.60 0.01 24.99
C GLN A 21 42.59 0.40 26.08
N THR A 22 43.88 0.11 25.88
CA THR A 22 44.94 0.53 26.81
C THR A 22 44.97 2.05 26.92
N TYR A 23 44.95 2.74 25.78
CA TYR A 23 44.96 4.21 25.74
C TYR A 23 43.73 4.83 26.43
N ALA A 24 42.53 4.29 26.17
CA ALA A 24 41.30 4.77 26.81
C ALA A 24 41.28 4.48 28.31
N SER A 25 41.93 3.39 28.76
CA SER A 25 42.00 3.02 30.17
C SER A 25 42.95 3.90 30.99
N GLU A 26 43.91 4.59 30.34
CA GLU A 26 44.80 5.54 31.01
C GLU A 26 44.09 6.86 31.40
N ALA A 27 43.00 7.22 30.71
CA ALA A 27 42.25 8.44 30.95
C ALA A 27 40.73 8.25 30.85
N PRO A 28 40.11 7.41 31.69
CA PRO A 28 38.70 7.02 31.57
C PRO A 28 37.74 8.22 31.59
N ASP A 29 38.03 9.24 32.40
CA ASP A 29 37.20 10.43 32.56
C ASP A 29 37.04 11.22 31.26
N LYS A 30 38.05 11.19 30.38
CA LYS A 30 37.99 11.88 29.07
C LYS A 30 37.15 11.10 28.06
N TRP A 31 37.21 9.77 28.11
CA TRP A 31 36.55 8.88 27.16
C TRP A 31 35.06 8.65 27.46
N GLN A 32 34.60 8.91 28.69
CA GLN A 32 33.19 8.79 29.06
C GLN A 32 32.27 9.72 28.26
N TYR A 33 32.78 10.86 27.80
CA TYR A 33 32.00 11.88 27.07
C TYR A 33 32.13 11.78 25.55
N VAL A 34 32.92 10.83 25.04
CA VAL A 34 33.15 10.65 23.61
C VAL A 34 31.90 10.06 22.97
N GLY A 35 31.15 10.91 22.26
CA GLY A 35 29.90 10.55 21.58
C GLY A 35 30.07 10.36 20.08
N ALA A 36 31.08 10.99 19.49
CA ALA A 36 31.37 10.94 18.06
C ALA A 36 32.85 10.68 17.78
N VAL A 37 33.15 10.28 16.54
CA VAL A 37 34.52 10.07 16.06
C VAL A 37 35.36 11.34 16.18
N SER A 38 34.77 12.52 15.93
CA SER A 38 35.45 13.82 16.05
C SER A 38 35.99 14.06 17.47
N ASP A 39 35.21 13.72 18.49
CA ASP A 39 35.59 13.97 19.89
C ASP A 39 36.81 13.11 20.28
N ALA A 40 36.82 11.86 19.81
CA ALA A 40 37.95 10.95 20.00
C ALA A 40 39.22 11.47 19.30
N TRP A 41 39.08 12.08 18.13
CA TRP A 41 40.21 12.66 17.39
C TRP A 41 40.80 13.86 18.12
N ASP A 42 39.95 14.76 18.63
CA ASP A 42 40.40 15.93 19.39
C ASP A 42 41.16 15.51 20.65
N LEU A 43 40.71 14.46 21.33
CA LEU A 43 41.42 13.89 22.48
C LEU A 43 42.78 13.29 22.13
N ILE A 44 42.86 12.51 21.04
CA ILE A 44 44.13 11.90 20.60
C ILE A 44 45.13 12.98 20.16
N LYS A 45 44.66 14.03 19.48
CA LYS A 45 45.51 15.12 18.98
C LYS A 45 46.00 16.03 20.11
N ALA A 46 45.24 16.16 21.18
CA ALA A 46 45.61 16.95 22.35
C ALA A 46 46.66 16.25 23.26
N ASP A 47 47.04 15.01 22.96
CA ASP A 47 48.00 14.26 23.76
C ASP A 47 49.46 14.53 23.34
N PRO A 48 50.26 15.23 24.18
CA PRO A 48 51.65 15.53 23.86
C PRO A 48 52.57 14.31 23.92
N GLN A 49 52.12 13.16 24.44
CA GLN A 49 52.95 11.95 24.57
C GLN A 49 52.78 10.95 23.42
N ALA A 50 51.84 11.19 22.51
CA ALA A 50 51.61 10.30 21.38
C ALA A 50 52.53 10.65 20.20
N ASP A 51 53.47 9.77 19.88
CA ASP A 51 54.26 9.81 18.64
C ASP A 51 53.32 9.78 17.41
N GLU A 52 53.74 10.38 16.30
CA GLU A 52 52.92 10.55 15.08
C GLU A 52 52.41 9.19 14.55
N GLN A 53 53.24 8.15 14.62
CA GLN A 53 52.86 6.79 14.26
C GLN A 53 51.80 6.20 15.19
N LYS A 54 51.90 6.48 16.50
CA LYS A 54 50.93 6.04 17.50
C LYS A 54 49.58 6.74 17.32
N GLN A 55 49.59 8.04 16.99
CA GLN A 55 48.38 8.80 16.70
C GLN A 55 47.64 8.24 15.48
N LEU A 56 48.36 7.93 14.39
CA LEU A 56 47.75 7.41 13.17
C LEU A 56 47.10 6.04 13.36
N GLU A 57 47.73 5.14 14.13
CA GLU A 57 47.13 3.83 14.46
C GLU A 57 45.92 3.97 15.41
N LEU A 58 45.97 4.89 16.38
CA LEU A 58 44.83 5.18 17.26
C LEU A 58 43.64 5.70 16.47
N VAL A 59 43.85 6.63 15.54
CA VAL A 59 42.80 7.18 14.66
C VAL A 59 42.15 6.08 13.81
N ARG A 60 42.97 5.17 13.25
CA ARG A 60 42.48 4.02 12.49
C ARG A 60 41.64 3.08 13.36
N GLN A 61 42.09 2.79 14.57
CA GLN A 61 41.32 1.92 15.49
C GLN A 61 40.04 2.58 15.98
N VAL A 62 40.04 3.90 16.23
CA VAL A 62 38.85 4.65 16.65
C VAL A 62 37.77 4.60 15.59
N SER A 63 38.10 4.87 14.32
CA SER A 63 37.11 4.85 13.23
C SER A 63 36.48 3.46 13.06
N LEU A 64 37.29 2.40 13.11
CA LEU A 64 36.81 1.01 13.06
C LEU A 64 35.97 0.62 14.30
N ALA A 65 36.37 1.10 15.48
CA ALA A 65 35.65 0.86 16.73
C ALA A 65 34.28 1.55 16.72
N PHE A 66 34.21 2.80 16.24
CA PHE A 66 32.96 3.54 16.14
C PHE A 66 31.97 2.93 15.14
N ASP A 67 32.42 2.52 13.94
CA ASP A 67 31.54 1.81 12.98
C ASP A 67 30.96 0.53 13.61
N ARG A 68 31.77 -0.23 14.37
CA ARG A 68 31.29 -1.44 15.06
C ARG A 68 30.37 -1.11 16.24
N TYR A 69 30.66 -0.05 16.99
CA TYR A 69 29.81 0.43 18.08
C TYR A 69 28.44 0.86 17.58
N GLU A 70 28.39 1.67 16.52
CA GLU A 70 27.14 2.13 15.90
C GLU A 70 26.31 0.96 15.39
N ARG A 71 26.94 -0.03 14.73
CA ARG A 71 26.25 -1.26 14.32
C ARG A 71 25.69 -2.03 15.53
N THR A 72 26.42 -2.09 16.64
CA THR A 72 25.97 -2.79 17.86
C THR A 72 24.83 -2.07 18.56
N GLN A 73 24.91 -0.74 18.68
CA GLN A 73 23.83 0.12 19.17
C GLN A 73 22.59 0.06 18.25
N SER A 74 22.79 0.02 16.93
CA SER A 74 21.68 -0.08 15.96
C SER A 74 20.93 -1.40 16.07
N LYS A 75 21.62 -2.52 16.34
CA LYS A 75 21.02 -3.84 16.51
C LYS A 75 20.01 -3.89 17.67
N GLY A 76 20.19 -3.06 18.70
CA GLY A 76 19.23 -2.95 19.81
C GLY A 76 18.02 -2.05 19.53
N ARG A 77 18.07 -1.21 18.49
CA ARG A 77 17.05 -0.17 18.24
C ARG A 77 16.17 -0.46 17.02
N PHE A 78 16.45 -1.51 16.24
CA PHE A 78 15.80 -1.71 14.93
C PHE A 78 14.62 -2.69 14.86
N SER A 79 14.15 -3.34 15.93
CA SER A 79 13.22 -4.49 15.74
C SER A 79 11.87 -4.43 16.44
N ILE A 80 11.69 -3.68 17.53
CA ILE A 80 10.44 -3.82 18.31
C ILE A 80 9.32 -2.90 17.79
N GLY A 81 9.63 -1.70 17.28
CA GLY A 81 8.61 -0.75 16.82
C GLY A 81 8.00 -1.05 15.43
N VAL A 82 8.85 -1.41 14.45
CA VAL A 82 8.39 -1.69 13.07
C VAL A 82 7.62 -3.01 13.00
N ASN A 83 8.09 -4.04 13.72
CA ASN A 83 7.42 -5.34 13.73
C ASN A 83 6.08 -5.27 14.43
N ALA A 84 5.94 -4.51 15.53
CA ALA A 84 4.65 -4.40 16.23
C ALA A 84 3.59 -3.64 15.40
N PHE A 85 3.95 -2.53 14.77
CA PHE A 85 3.00 -1.78 13.93
C PHE A 85 2.68 -2.52 12.63
N GLY A 86 3.70 -3.03 11.94
CA GLY A 86 3.53 -3.81 10.72
C GLY A 86 2.66 -5.05 10.97
N LEU A 87 2.90 -5.77 12.06
CA LEU A 87 2.06 -6.89 12.51
C LEU A 87 0.63 -6.43 12.81
N GLY A 88 0.44 -5.28 13.47
CA GLY A 88 -0.89 -4.73 13.77
C GLY A 88 -1.71 -4.45 12.50
N VAL A 89 -1.12 -3.79 11.51
CA VAL A 89 -1.77 -3.55 10.20
C VAL A 89 -2.02 -4.86 9.46
N PHE A 90 -1.06 -5.79 9.51
CA PHE A 90 -1.20 -7.09 8.86
C PHE A 90 -2.33 -7.93 9.48
N LEU A 91 -2.45 -7.93 10.81
CA LEU A 91 -3.53 -8.59 11.53
C LEU A 91 -4.88 -7.91 11.25
N PHE A 92 -4.93 -6.58 11.22
CA PHE A 92 -6.13 -5.84 10.88
C PHE A 92 -6.60 -6.16 9.45
N MET A 93 -5.71 -6.10 8.46
CA MET A 93 -6.03 -6.49 7.08
C MET A 93 -6.44 -7.95 6.98
N GLY A 94 -5.71 -8.85 7.66
CA GLY A 94 -6.07 -10.26 7.74
C GLY A 94 -7.47 -10.47 8.30
N ALA A 95 -7.84 -9.76 9.37
CA ALA A 95 -9.18 -9.81 9.96
C ALA A 95 -10.25 -9.29 9.01
N VAL A 96 -10.02 -8.17 8.33
CA VAL A 96 -10.96 -7.62 7.34
C VAL A 96 -11.17 -8.61 6.19
N ILE A 97 -10.09 -9.21 5.67
CA ILE A 97 -10.17 -10.23 4.63
C ILE A 97 -10.93 -11.45 5.13
N LEU A 98 -10.69 -11.91 6.36
CA LEU A 98 -11.40 -13.03 6.97
C LEU A 98 -12.89 -12.74 7.13
N ILE A 99 -13.27 -11.52 7.52
CA ILE A 99 -14.67 -11.10 7.64
C ILE A 99 -15.34 -11.09 6.26
N LEU A 100 -14.67 -10.52 5.24
CA LEU A 100 -15.21 -10.53 3.87
C LEU A 100 -15.37 -11.95 3.32
N PHE A 101 -14.35 -12.79 3.53
CA PHE A 101 -14.39 -14.18 3.14
C PHE A 101 -15.50 -14.93 3.88
N GLY A 102 -15.62 -14.71 5.19
CA GLY A 102 -16.73 -15.21 5.99
C GLY A 102 -18.07 -14.80 5.41
N ALA A 103 -18.31 -13.51 5.20
CA ALA A 103 -19.57 -13.01 4.65
C ALA A 103 -19.92 -13.61 3.27
N ILE A 104 -18.92 -13.88 2.43
CA ILE A 104 -19.11 -14.49 1.10
C ILE A 104 -19.40 -16.00 1.20
N PHE A 105 -18.69 -16.73 2.08
CA PHE A 105 -18.72 -18.19 2.14
C PHE A 105 -19.64 -18.76 3.23
N GLU A 106 -20.03 -17.97 4.24
CA GLU A 106 -20.91 -18.35 5.34
C GLU A 106 -22.25 -18.95 4.89
N PRO A 107 -23.00 -18.36 3.94
CA PRO A 107 -24.25 -18.97 3.47
C PRO A 107 -24.00 -20.33 2.79
N THR A 108 -22.90 -20.49 2.05
CA THR A 108 -22.55 -21.76 1.38
C THR A 108 -22.09 -22.82 2.37
N LEU A 109 -21.33 -22.43 3.41
CA LEU A 109 -20.88 -23.33 4.47
C LEU A 109 -22.03 -23.78 5.37
N LEU A 110 -22.95 -22.90 5.74
CA LEU A 110 -24.09 -23.25 6.59
C LEU A 110 -25.06 -24.22 5.89
N THR A 111 -25.30 -24.04 4.60
CA THR A 111 -26.11 -24.99 3.80
C THR A 111 -25.45 -26.37 3.71
N TYR A 112 -24.11 -26.43 3.57
CA TYR A 112 -23.38 -27.70 3.57
C TYR A 112 -23.53 -28.48 4.88
N TRP A 113 -23.71 -27.80 6.02
CA TRP A 113 -23.92 -28.41 7.34
C TRP A 113 -25.39 -28.74 7.66
N GLY A 114 -26.30 -28.63 6.69
CA GLY A 114 -27.71 -29.06 6.84
C GLY A 114 -28.62 -28.03 7.53
N HIS A 115 -28.19 -26.77 7.67
CA HIS A 115 -29.09 -25.70 8.08
C HIS A 115 -30.10 -25.36 6.95
N PRO A 116 -31.34 -24.97 7.29
CA PRO A 116 -32.35 -24.61 6.31
C PRO A 116 -31.87 -23.46 5.42
N GLU A 117 -32.23 -23.50 4.13
CA GLU A 117 -31.74 -22.53 3.15
C GLU A 117 -32.01 -21.08 3.61
N PRO A 118 -30.99 -20.21 3.52
CA PRO A 118 -31.20 -18.79 3.79
C PRO A 118 -32.24 -18.24 2.80
N LYS A 119 -33.24 -17.52 3.32
CA LYS A 119 -34.29 -16.88 2.51
C LYS A 119 -33.77 -15.81 1.55
N GLU A 120 -32.51 -15.41 1.69
CA GLU A 120 -31.87 -14.42 0.85
C GLU A 120 -30.94 -15.07 -0.15
N ALA A 121 -30.99 -14.60 -1.40
CA ALA A 121 -30.11 -15.08 -2.46
C ALA A 121 -28.63 -14.95 -2.04
N PRO A 122 -27.80 -15.99 -2.30
CA PRO A 122 -26.38 -15.96 -1.97
C PRO A 122 -25.69 -14.70 -2.50
N LEU A 123 -24.68 -14.21 -1.78
CA LEU A 123 -23.88 -13.05 -2.21
C LEU A 123 -23.35 -13.24 -3.63
N LEU A 124 -22.98 -14.47 -4.02
CA LEU A 124 -22.56 -14.83 -5.37
C LEU A 124 -23.63 -14.56 -6.45
N THR A 125 -24.90 -14.75 -6.12
CA THR A 125 -26.03 -14.42 -7.02
C THR A 125 -26.21 -12.90 -7.12
N ARG A 126 -25.97 -12.16 -6.03
CA ARG A 126 -25.97 -10.69 -6.05
C ARG A 126 -24.76 -10.12 -6.78
N LEU A 127 -23.62 -10.81 -6.80
CA LEU A 127 -22.46 -10.43 -7.63
C LEU A 127 -22.71 -10.56 -9.13
N ALA A 128 -23.76 -11.26 -9.57
CA ALA A 128 -24.13 -11.27 -10.98
C ALA A 128 -24.69 -9.92 -11.43
N ASP A 129 -25.20 -9.11 -10.49
CA ASP A 129 -25.59 -7.73 -10.75
C ASP A 129 -24.34 -6.85 -10.94
N VAL A 130 -24.29 -6.16 -12.08
CA VAL A 130 -23.16 -5.32 -12.47
C VAL A 130 -22.96 -4.19 -11.47
N ASP A 131 -24.02 -3.65 -10.89
CA ASP A 131 -23.92 -2.54 -9.93
C ASP A 131 -23.32 -3.00 -8.60
N THR A 132 -23.77 -4.14 -8.10
CA THR A 132 -23.23 -4.79 -6.90
C THR A 132 -21.76 -5.23 -7.07
N ALA A 133 -21.45 -5.91 -8.19
CA ALA A 133 -20.10 -6.36 -8.50
C ALA A 133 -19.12 -5.20 -8.57
N ARG A 134 -19.57 -4.11 -9.19
CA ARG A 134 -18.75 -2.92 -9.30
C ARG A 134 -18.50 -2.39 -7.88
N GLY A 135 -19.54 -2.08 -7.10
CA GLY A 135 -19.38 -1.57 -5.73
C GLY A 135 -18.37 -2.36 -4.87
N LEU A 136 -18.39 -3.68 -4.98
CA LEU A 136 -17.45 -4.56 -4.28
C LEU A 136 -15.99 -4.38 -4.72
N ILE A 137 -15.72 -4.34 -6.03
CA ILE A 137 -14.34 -4.16 -6.55
C ILE A 137 -13.76 -2.84 -6.06
N THR A 138 -14.55 -1.78 -6.12
CA THR A 138 -14.15 -0.44 -5.68
C THR A 138 -13.92 -0.39 -4.18
N PHE A 139 -14.73 -1.09 -3.38
CA PHE A 139 -14.51 -1.23 -1.94
C PHE A 139 -13.17 -1.92 -1.64
N VAL A 140 -12.90 -3.07 -2.26
CA VAL A 140 -11.64 -3.82 -2.07
C VAL A 140 -10.43 -3.00 -2.51
N PHE A 141 -10.54 -2.32 -3.66
CA PHE A 141 -9.47 -1.45 -4.17
C PHE A 141 -9.18 -0.29 -3.21
N THR A 142 -10.22 0.39 -2.73
CA THR A 142 -10.10 1.48 -1.75
C THR A 142 -9.41 1.01 -0.47
N LEU A 143 -9.83 -0.16 0.03
CA LEU A 143 -9.23 -0.77 1.22
C LEU A 143 -7.73 -1.06 1.00
N GLY A 144 -7.36 -1.58 -0.17
CA GLY A 144 -5.97 -1.82 -0.55
C GLY A 144 -5.13 -0.55 -0.62
N VAL A 145 -5.67 0.52 -1.19
CA VAL A 145 -5.00 1.84 -1.24
C VAL A 145 -4.77 2.39 0.16
N ILE A 146 -5.76 2.29 1.06
CA ILE A 146 -5.62 2.73 2.46
C ILE A 146 -4.55 1.90 3.18
N ALA A 147 -4.55 0.58 2.99
CA ALA A 147 -3.54 -0.29 3.59
C ALA A 147 -2.13 0.06 3.10
N LEU A 148 -1.95 0.29 1.80
CA LEU A 148 -0.68 0.69 1.21
C LEU A 148 -0.22 2.05 1.75
N ALA A 149 -1.14 3.02 1.85
CA ALA A 149 -0.87 4.32 2.44
C ALA A 149 -0.36 4.20 3.88
N LEU A 150 -1.01 3.38 4.71
CA LEU A 150 -0.58 3.13 6.09
C LEU A 150 0.82 2.50 6.17
N ILE A 151 1.14 1.55 5.29
CA ILE A 151 2.47 0.93 5.21
C ILE A 151 3.53 1.99 4.90
N ILE A 152 3.29 2.85 3.89
CA ILE A 152 4.24 3.89 3.48
C ILE A 152 4.46 4.90 4.60
N VAL A 153 3.39 5.37 5.25
CA VAL A 153 3.49 6.34 6.36
C VAL A 153 4.33 5.77 7.49
N THR A 154 4.07 4.52 7.90
CA THR A 154 4.80 3.90 9.01
C THR A 154 6.26 3.60 8.66
N ALA A 155 6.53 3.13 7.43
CA ALA A 155 7.89 2.91 6.97
C ALA A 155 8.73 4.19 7.05
N ASN A 156 8.13 5.35 6.76
CA ASN A 156 8.83 6.63 6.81
C ASN A 156 8.96 7.21 8.22
N VAL A 157 7.95 7.03 9.08
CA VAL A 157 8.02 7.47 10.49
C VAL A 157 9.14 6.75 11.27
N THR A 158 9.44 5.50 10.89
CA THR A 158 10.37 4.67 11.67
C THR A 158 11.83 4.74 11.22
N SER A 159 12.11 5.30 10.03
CA SER A 159 13.49 5.50 9.57
C SER A 159 14.12 6.69 10.30
N SER A 160 15.34 6.52 10.85
CA SER A 160 15.98 7.49 11.74
C SER A 160 16.67 8.66 11.04
N ASP A 161 17.14 8.47 9.82
CA ASP A 161 18.21 9.32 9.28
C ASP A 161 17.73 10.54 8.50
N ASP A 162 16.45 10.62 8.12
CA ASP A 162 15.95 11.79 7.38
C ASP A 162 14.42 11.92 7.39
N LYS A 163 13.84 12.18 8.57
CA LYS A 163 12.38 12.13 8.78
C LYS A 163 11.60 13.20 8.01
N GLY A 164 12.19 14.38 7.79
CA GLY A 164 11.50 15.52 7.18
C GLY A 164 11.19 15.30 5.69
N LEU A 165 12.23 15.11 4.89
CA LEU A 165 12.12 14.95 3.43
C LEU A 165 11.30 13.72 3.03
N ARG A 166 11.46 12.63 3.78
CA ARG A 166 10.73 11.37 3.54
C ARG A 166 9.25 11.48 3.86
N PHE A 167 8.89 12.20 4.92
CA PHE A 167 7.50 12.43 5.27
C PHE A 167 6.79 13.32 4.24
N GLU A 168 7.46 14.34 3.72
CA GLU A 168 6.94 15.17 2.63
C GLU A 168 6.68 14.35 1.36
N ARG A 169 7.65 13.55 0.94
CA ARG A 169 7.48 12.66 -0.23
C ARG A 169 6.36 11.64 -0.05
N SER A 170 6.17 11.14 1.17
CA SER A 170 5.07 10.22 1.50
C SER A 170 3.71 10.89 1.39
N LYS A 171 3.61 12.16 1.81
CA LYS A 171 2.38 12.95 1.66
C LYS A 171 2.05 13.21 0.20
N GLU A 172 3.04 13.53 -0.64
CA GLU A 172 2.83 13.72 -2.08
C GLU A 172 2.24 12.47 -2.75
N ILE A 173 2.81 11.30 -2.44
CA ILE A 173 2.32 10.01 -2.98
C ILE A 173 0.90 9.73 -2.46
N LEU A 174 0.64 9.99 -1.17
CA LEU A 174 -0.69 9.80 -0.58
C LEU A 174 -1.74 10.70 -1.25
N THR A 175 -1.42 11.98 -1.45
CA THR A 175 -2.31 12.93 -2.12
C THR A 175 -2.59 12.51 -3.56
N SER A 176 -1.58 12.05 -4.29
CA SER A 176 -1.77 11.51 -5.65
C SER A 176 -2.65 10.27 -5.67
N MET A 177 -2.49 9.34 -4.72
CA MET A 177 -3.34 8.15 -4.60
C MET A 177 -4.78 8.50 -4.29
N ILE A 178 -5.03 9.46 -3.40
CA ILE A 178 -6.38 9.94 -3.06
C ILE A 178 -7.05 10.59 -4.29
N ALA A 179 -6.30 11.35 -5.09
CA ALA A 179 -6.82 11.97 -6.32
C ALA A 179 -7.25 10.92 -7.36
N ILE A 180 -6.42 9.90 -7.59
CA ILE A 180 -6.75 8.79 -8.51
C ILE A 180 -7.97 8.02 -7.97
N LEU A 181 -7.99 7.74 -6.67
CA LEU A 181 -9.11 7.07 -6.00
C LEU A 181 -10.42 7.86 -6.18
N GLY A 182 -10.39 9.17 -5.93
CA GLY A 182 -11.55 10.06 -6.11
C GLY A 182 -12.05 10.07 -7.56
N THR A 183 -11.13 9.98 -8.53
CA THR A 183 -11.49 9.93 -9.95
C THR A 183 -12.17 8.59 -10.31
N ILE A 184 -11.64 7.47 -9.81
CA ILE A 184 -12.23 6.14 -10.01
C ILE A 184 -13.61 6.09 -9.36
N LEU A 185 -13.74 6.54 -8.10
CA LEU A 185 -15.01 6.61 -7.37
C LEU A 185 -16.03 7.49 -8.11
N GLY A 186 -15.60 8.67 -8.59
CA GLY A 186 -16.45 9.58 -9.35
C GLY A 186 -16.97 8.98 -10.65
N PHE A 187 -16.13 8.28 -11.42
CA PHE A 187 -16.57 7.57 -12.62
C PHE A 187 -17.56 6.44 -12.30
N TYR A 188 -17.38 5.80 -11.16
CA TYR A 188 -18.16 4.64 -10.77
C TYR A 188 -19.55 4.98 -10.27
N PHE A 189 -19.65 5.97 -9.38
CA PHE A 189 -20.92 6.41 -8.79
C PHE A 189 -21.62 7.49 -9.62
N GLY A 190 -20.89 8.19 -10.51
CA GLY A 190 -21.46 9.22 -11.39
C GLY A 190 -22.22 8.68 -12.61
N LYS A 191 -22.23 7.36 -12.85
CA LYS A 191 -22.97 6.72 -13.97
C LYS A 191 -24.31 6.12 -13.58
N SER A 192 -24.62 6.05 -12.29
CA SER A 192 -25.92 5.63 -11.79
C SER A 192 -26.94 6.72 -12.10
N ASP A 193 -27.98 6.39 -12.87
CA ASP A 193 -29.19 7.19 -13.09
C ASP A 193 -29.13 8.34 -14.11
N THR A 194 -28.66 8.05 -15.32
CA THR A 194 -29.19 8.73 -16.52
C THR A 194 -29.90 7.72 -17.40
N THR A 195 -30.99 7.13 -16.92
CA THR A 195 -32.04 6.72 -17.86
C THR A 195 -32.52 8.01 -18.50
N PRO A 196 -32.31 8.23 -19.82
CA PRO A 196 -32.91 9.36 -20.47
C PRO A 196 -34.40 9.22 -20.26
N THR A 197 -34.99 10.11 -19.46
CA THR A 197 -36.43 10.32 -19.50
C THR A 197 -36.69 10.76 -20.92
N VAL A 198 -37.00 9.80 -21.79
CA VAL A 198 -37.59 10.08 -23.09
C VAL A 198 -38.79 10.93 -22.72
N PRO A 199 -38.81 12.23 -23.07
CA PRO A 199 -39.97 13.05 -22.78
C PRO A 199 -41.16 12.27 -23.32
N PRO A 200 -42.26 12.15 -22.55
CA PRO A 200 -43.44 11.46 -23.06
C PRO A 200 -43.68 12.05 -24.43
N PHE A 201 -43.60 11.21 -25.48
CA PHE A 201 -43.94 11.63 -26.82
C PHE A 201 -45.24 12.43 -26.68
N PRO A 202 -45.32 13.66 -27.23
CA PRO A 202 -46.57 14.41 -27.24
C PRO A 202 -47.63 13.40 -27.60
N GLN A 203 -48.52 13.09 -26.64
CA GLN A 203 -49.57 12.12 -26.90
C GLN A 203 -50.24 12.65 -28.15
N GLU A 204 -50.15 11.88 -29.21
CA GLU A 204 -50.76 12.21 -30.48
C GLU A 204 -52.23 12.47 -30.14
N GLU A 205 -52.54 13.77 -30.08
CA GLU A 205 -53.82 14.29 -29.66
C GLU A 205 -54.80 13.62 -30.60
N ALA A 206 -55.60 12.71 -30.05
CA ALA A 206 -56.39 11.76 -30.80
C ALA A 206 -57.09 12.50 -31.94
N ILE A 207 -56.55 12.34 -33.16
CA ILE A 207 -57.18 12.89 -34.34
C ILE A 207 -58.53 12.19 -34.37
N PRO A 208 -59.64 12.92 -34.24
CA PRO A 208 -60.96 12.32 -34.27
C PRO A 208 -61.05 11.51 -35.56
N ALA A 209 -61.45 10.25 -35.44
CA ALA A 209 -61.55 9.31 -36.54
C ALA A 209 -62.44 9.90 -37.64
N GLU A 210 -61.79 10.57 -38.61
CA GLU A 210 -62.43 10.97 -39.85
C GLU A 210 -62.60 9.69 -40.64
N THR A 211 -63.82 9.18 -40.55
CA THR A 211 -64.25 7.97 -41.22
C THR A 211 -64.55 8.38 -42.65
N ASP A 212 -63.52 8.49 -43.50
CA ASP A 212 -63.73 8.75 -44.92
C ASP A 212 -62.82 7.90 -45.81
N THR A 213 -63.47 6.93 -46.45
CA THR A 213 -63.18 6.39 -47.79
C THR A 213 -61.74 6.01 -48.13
N LEU A 214 -61.30 4.83 -47.67
CA LEU A 214 -60.20 4.07 -48.28
C LEU A 214 -60.71 2.72 -48.78
N SER A 215 -61.62 2.76 -49.75
CA SER A 215 -62.04 1.59 -50.54
C SER A 215 -61.34 1.49 -51.90
N ASP A 216 -60.34 2.33 -52.19
CA ASP A 216 -59.77 2.49 -53.54
C ASP A 216 -58.28 2.13 -53.68
N PHE A 217 -57.70 1.40 -52.73
CA PHE A 217 -56.38 0.80 -52.91
C PHE A 217 -56.43 -0.73 -52.78
N GLU A 218 -57.26 -1.33 -53.63
CA GLU A 218 -56.88 -2.60 -54.23
C GLU A 218 -55.78 -2.37 -55.27
N ASN A 219 -54.80 -3.27 -55.26
CA ASN A 219 -53.99 -3.70 -56.40
C ASN A 219 -52.50 -3.26 -56.43
N GLU A 220 -51.69 -4.28 -56.77
CA GLU A 220 -50.24 -4.29 -57.06
C GLU A 220 -49.33 -4.18 -55.82
N GLY A 221 -48.76 -5.25 -55.26
CA GLY A 221 -48.17 -6.39 -55.94
C GLY A 221 -46.75 -6.05 -56.38
N ASP A 222 -45.81 -5.95 -55.44
CA ASP A 222 -44.40 -6.23 -55.76
C ASP A 222 -43.67 -6.77 -54.52
N PHE A 223 -43.48 -8.08 -54.54
CA PHE A 223 -42.71 -8.84 -53.57
C PHE A 223 -41.26 -8.80 -54.05
N ILE A 224 -40.42 -7.98 -53.42
CA ILE A 224 -38.98 -8.02 -53.62
C ILE A 224 -38.40 -9.02 -52.61
N PRO A 225 -37.90 -10.19 -53.04
CA PRO A 225 -37.13 -11.08 -52.17
C PRO A 225 -35.75 -10.42 -51.98
N LEU A 226 -35.41 -10.10 -50.74
CA LEU A 226 -34.03 -9.70 -50.43
C LEU A 226 -33.13 -10.92 -50.56
N GLU A 227 -32.17 -10.81 -51.48
CA GLU A 227 -31.08 -11.75 -51.73
C GLU A 227 -30.37 -12.14 -50.43
N GLU A 228 -30.30 -13.45 -50.24
CA GLU A 228 -29.47 -14.18 -49.29
C GLU A 228 -28.00 -14.04 -49.73
N ASP A 229 -27.31 -13.01 -49.25
CA ASP A 229 -25.87 -12.88 -49.47
C ASP A 229 -25.09 -13.73 -48.45
N ALA A 230 -24.86 -14.98 -48.86
CA ALA A 230 -23.96 -15.92 -48.24
C ALA A 230 -22.54 -15.73 -48.80
N SER A 231 -21.71 -14.91 -48.16
CA SER A 231 -20.25 -15.01 -48.31
C SER A 231 -19.58 -14.18 -47.23
N ASP A 232 -19.01 -14.83 -46.21
CA ASP A 232 -17.62 -14.59 -45.82
C ASP A 232 -17.24 -15.53 -44.67
N ALA A 233 -16.91 -16.76 -45.07
CA ALA A 233 -16.10 -17.66 -44.27
C ALA A 233 -14.66 -17.14 -44.28
N LEU A 234 -14.15 -16.70 -43.13
CA LEU A 234 -12.72 -16.47 -42.94
C LEU A 234 -12.01 -17.77 -42.47
N PRO A 235 -10.83 -18.09 -43.03
CA PRO A 235 -10.08 -19.29 -42.69
C PRO A 235 -9.38 -19.15 -41.34
N ILE A 236 -9.43 -20.23 -40.56
CA ILE A 236 -8.62 -20.44 -39.37
C ILE A 236 -7.24 -20.90 -39.84
N THR A 237 -6.18 -20.15 -39.51
CA THR A 237 -4.79 -20.60 -39.62
C THR A 237 -4.18 -20.69 -38.21
N GLU A 238 -3.82 -21.93 -37.87
CA GLU A 238 -2.80 -22.45 -36.94
C GLU A 238 -2.60 -21.84 -35.55
#